data_AF-A0A9X8VL25-F1
#
_entry.id   AF-A0A9X8VL25-F1
#
_cell.length_a   1.000
_cell.length_b   1.000
_cell.length_c   1.000
_cell.angle_alpha   90.00
_cell.angle_beta   90.00
_cell.angle_gamma   90.00
#
_symmetry.space_group_name_H-M   'P 1'
#
loop_
_entity.id
_entity.type
_entity.pdbx_description
1 polymer ?
#
loop_
_entity_poly.entity_id
_entity_poly.type
_entity_poly.pdbx_seq_one_letter_code
_entity_poly.pdbx_strand_id
1 'polypeptide(L)'
;AKAAAPAAKAEDKGEFAENAAYVHATPVIRRLAREFGVNLAKVKGTGRKGRILREDVQAYVKDAVKRAEAAPAAAGGGLPGMLPWPKVDFSKFGEIEEVEMGRIQKISGANLSRNWVMIPHVTHFDKTDITDLEAFRKQQNEEAAKRKLDVKFTPVVFIMKAVAAALEQMPRFNSSLSEDGQKLTLKKYINIGVAVDTPNGLVVPVFKDVNKKSITELSRELMTISKKARDGKLTAGE
;
A
#
# COMPACT_ATOMS: atom_id res chain seq x y z
N ALA A 1 -34.71 -39.22 19.34
CA ALA A 1 -34.12 -38.04 20.00
C ALA A 1 -33.02 -38.51 20.93
N LYS A 2 -31.76 -38.18 20.64
CA LYS A 2 -30.61 -38.44 21.52
C LYS A 2 -29.72 -37.21 21.50
N ALA A 3 -29.45 -36.73 22.71
CA ALA A 3 -28.95 -35.40 23.03
C ALA A 3 -27.54 -35.10 22.50
N ALA A 4 -27.34 -33.84 22.10
CA ALA A 4 -26.07 -33.28 21.69
C ALA A 4 -25.09 -33.17 22.88
N ALA A 5 -23.83 -33.55 22.63
CA ALA A 5 -22.71 -33.33 23.54
C ALA A 5 -22.31 -31.84 23.55
N PRO A 6 -21.87 -31.28 24.70
CA PRO A 6 -21.52 -29.87 24.80
C PRO A 6 -20.18 -29.58 24.09
N ALA A 7 -20.17 -28.50 23.32
CA ALA A 7 -19.00 -27.97 22.65
C ALA A 7 -17.94 -27.48 23.65
N ALA A 8 -16.68 -27.82 23.39
CA ALA A 8 -15.52 -27.31 24.12
C ALA A 8 -15.41 -25.78 23.98
N LYS A 9 -15.33 -25.07 25.11
CA LYS A 9 -15.06 -23.63 25.15
C LYS A 9 -13.65 -23.37 24.65
N ALA A 10 -13.53 -22.47 23.67
CA ALA A 10 -12.27 -21.85 23.28
C ALA A 10 -11.76 -20.97 24.44
N GLU A 11 -10.54 -21.22 24.89
CA GLU A 11 -9.85 -20.38 25.86
C GLU A 11 -9.30 -19.13 25.17
N ASP A 12 -9.86 -17.99 25.57
CA ASP A 12 -9.38 -16.64 25.29
C ASP A 12 -8.00 -16.45 25.95
N LYS A 13 -6.92 -16.51 25.17
CA LYS A 13 -5.57 -16.11 25.65
C LYS A 13 -5.43 -14.59 25.58
N GLY A 14 -6.28 -13.89 26.33
CA GLY A 14 -5.98 -12.54 26.79
C GLY A 14 -4.79 -12.59 27.74
N GLU A 15 -3.86 -11.64 27.61
CA GLU A 15 -2.65 -11.46 28.43
C GLU A 15 -2.92 -11.16 29.93
N PHE A 16 -4.08 -11.55 30.46
CA PHE A 16 -4.36 -11.52 31.89
C PHE A 16 -4.28 -12.94 32.45
N ALA A 17 -3.07 -13.41 32.72
CA ALA A 17 -2.89 -14.54 33.61
C ALA A 17 -3.33 -14.12 35.00
N GLU A 18 -4.44 -14.69 35.49
CA GLU A 18 -4.86 -14.56 36.87
C GLU A 18 -3.66 -14.92 37.77
N ASN A 19 -3.31 -14.04 38.71
CA ASN A 19 -2.03 -14.03 39.43
C ASN A 19 -1.79 -15.33 40.23
N ALA A 20 -1.32 -16.39 39.56
CA ALA A 20 -1.04 -17.70 40.16
C ALA A 20 0.28 -17.75 40.93
N ALA A 21 1.18 -16.79 40.71
CA ALA A 21 2.40 -16.63 41.49
C ALA A 21 2.11 -15.84 42.77
N TYR A 22 2.68 -16.26 43.90
CA TYR A 22 2.53 -15.60 45.21
C TYR A 22 3.23 -14.23 45.20
N VAL A 23 2.59 -13.22 44.61
CA VAL A 23 3.13 -11.87 44.52
C VAL A 23 2.98 -11.17 45.87
N HIS A 24 4.07 -10.63 46.40
CA HIS A 24 4.05 -9.89 47.66
C HIS A 24 3.48 -8.46 47.46
N ALA A 25 2.16 -8.34 47.40
CA ALA A 25 1.44 -7.09 47.19
C ALA A 25 0.18 -7.01 48.08
N THR A 26 -0.14 -5.81 48.61
CA THR A 26 -1.33 -5.58 49.43
C THR A 26 -2.62 -5.58 48.58
N PRO A 27 -3.81 -5.80 49.18
CA PRO A 27 -5.07 -5.82 48.43
C PRO A 27 -5.35 -4.56 47.62
N VAL A 28 -4.95 -3.39 48.13
CA VAL A 28 -5.08 -2.09 47.45
C VAL A 28 -4.25 -2.05 46.17
N ILE A 29 -3.01 -2.54 46.22
CA ILE A 29 -2.12 -2.61 45.03
C ILE A 29 -2.65 -3.60 43.99
N ARG A 30 -3.24 -4.72 44.43
CA ARG A 30 -3.90 -5.69 43.53
C ARG A 30 -5.16 -5.13 42.85
N ARG A 31 -5.90 -4.25 43.52
CA ARG A 31 -7.02 -3.52 42.90
C ARG A 31 -6.49 -2.52 41.87
N LEU A 32 -5.50 -1.72 42.25
CA LEU A 32 -4.88 -0.72 41.38
C LEU A 32 -4.29 -1.33 40.10
N ALA A 33 -3.62 -2.48 40.23
CA ALA A 33 -3.07 -3.18 39.07
C ALA A 33 -4.16 -3.70 38.13
N ARG A 34 -5.31 -4.14 38.64
CA ARG A 34 -6.46 -4.51 37.80
C ARG A 34 -7.08 -3.31 37.10
N GLU A 35 -7.20 -2.17 37.77
CA GLU A 35 -7.71 -0.93 37.16
C GLU A 35 -6.83 -0.45 35.99
N PHE A 36 -5.50 -0.63 36.10
CA PHE A 36 -4.56 -0.29 35.02
C PHE A 36 -4.21 -1.44 34.07
N GLY A 37 -4.83 -2.62 34.22
CA GLY A 37 -4.50 -3.79 33.40
C GLY A 37 -3.06 -4.31 33.56
N VAL A 38 -2.39 -4.02 34.67
CA VAL A 38 -1.00 -4.38 34.94
C VAL A 38 -0.91 -5.77 35.57
N ASN A 39 -0.10 -6.65 34.97
CA ASN A 39 0.26 -7.93 35.58
C ASN A 39 1.35 -7.73 36.64
N LEU A 40 1.00 -7.94 37.90
CA LEU A 40 1.91 -7.74 39.03
C LEU A 40 3.11 -8.69 39.04
N ALA A 41 3.06 -9.84 38.36
CA ALA A 41 4.22 -10.71 38.21
C ALA A 41 5.34 -10.07 37.37
N LYS A 42 5.01 -9.07 36.54
CA LYS A 42 5.96 -8.33 35.71
C LYS A 42 6.48 -7.04 36.38
N VAL A 43 6.01 -6.72 37.58
CA VAL A 43 6.37 -5.51 38.33
C VAL A 43 7.41 -5.85 39.40
N LYS A 44 8.57 -5.19 39.35
CA LYS A 44 9.63 -5.36 40.35
C LYS A 44 9.29 -4.52 41.59
N GLY A 45 9.02 -5.17 42.72
CA GLY A 45 8.70 -4.50 43.99
C GLY A 45 9.95 -3.94 44.67
N THR A 46 9.87 -2.69 45.14
CA THR A 46 10.99 -2.00 45.83
C THR A 46 10.83 -1.93 47.35
N GLY A 47 9.68 -2.36 47.90
CA GLY A 47 9.41 -2.35 49.33
C GLY A 47 10.10 -3.46 50.13
N ARG A 48 10.00 -3.38 51.46
CA ARG A 48 10.61 -4.35 52.40
C ARG A 48 10.23 -5.79 52.02
N LYS A 49 11.22 -6.68 51.89
CA LYS A 49 11.08 -8.07 51.41
C LYS A 49 10.53 -8.19 49.98
N GLY A 50 10.82 -7.24 49.10
CA GLY A 50 10.38 -7.25 47.69
C GLY A 50 8.90 -6.96 47.52
N ARG A 51 8.29 -6.24 48.47
CA ARG A 51 6.87 -5.88 48.42
C ARG A 51 6.63 -4.84 47.32
N ILE A 52 5.60 -5.05 46.50
CA ILE A 52 5.20 -4.09 45.47
C ILE A 52 4.46 -2.92 46.12
N LEU A 53 4.93 -1.71 45.85
CA LEU A 53 4.33 -0.45 46.29
C LEU A 53 3.52 0.20 45.16
N ARG A 54 2.83 1.30 45.46
CA ARG A 54 2.01 2.03 44.48
C ARG A 54 2.87 2.63 43.37
N GLU A 55 4.02 3.14 43.76
CA GLU A 55 5.00 3.80 42.92
C GLU A 55 5.57 2.83 41.88
N ASP A 56 5.77 1.55 42.26
CA ASP A 56 6.28 0.51 41.36
C ASP A 56 5.29 0.22 40.21
N VAL A 57 3.98 0.20 40.50
CA VAL A 57 2.94 0.00 39.49
C VAL A 57 2.84 1.21 38.56
N GLN A 58 2.92 2.42 39.12
CA GLN A 58 2.87 3.65 38.33
C GLN A 58 4.10 3.81 37.42
N ALA A 59 5.29 3.49 37.93
CA ALA A 59 6.52 3.49 37.15
C ALA A 59 6.45 2.47 36.01
N TYR A 60 5.94 1.26 36.28
CA TYR A 60 5.76 0.24 35.26
C TYR A 60 4.83 0.69 34.13
N VAL A 61 3.69 1.32 34.45
CA VAL A 61 2.77 1.87 33.44
C VAL A 61 3.44 2.97 32.63
N LYS A 62 4.16 3.90 33.28
CA LYS A 62 4.87 4.99 32.61
C LYS A 62 5.92 4.47 31.63
N ASP A 63 6.66 3.43 32.01
CA ASP A 63 7.68 2.81 31.16
C ASP A 63 7.07 1.95 30.04
N ALA A 64 5.89 1.37 30.26
CA ALA A 64 5.15 0.67 29.22
C ALA A 64 4.63 1.64 28.15
N VAL A 65 4.08 2.79 28.57
CA VAL A 65 3.65 3.86 27.65
C VAL A 65 4.83 4.40 26.85
N LYS A 66 5.95 4.71 27.51
CA LYS A 66 7.17 5.15 26.81
C LYS A 66 7.71 4.12 25.83
N ARG A 67 7.64 2.83 26.15
CA ARG A 67 8.04 1.76 25.22
C ARG A 67 7.07 1.61 24.05
N ALA A 68 5.78 1.83 24.26
CA ALA A 68 4.80 1.86 23.18
C ALA A 68 5.01 3.06 22.25
N GLU A 69 5.40 4.21 22.79
CA GLU A 69 5.73 5.43 22.02
C GLU A 69 7.09 5.35 21.32
N ALA A 70 8.06 4.62 21.90
CA ALA A 70 9.42 4.48 21.36
C ALA A 70 9.63 3.22 20.52
N ALA A 71 8.65 2.32 20.42
CA ALA A 71 8.74 1.18 19.53
C ALA A 71 8.68 1.68 18.08
N PRO A 72 9.68 1.39 17.23
CA PRO A 72 9.55 1.65 15.80
C PRO A 72 8.35 0.84 15.32
N ALA A 73 7.39 1.51 14.66
CA ALA A 73 6.28 0.85 13.99
C ALA A 73 6.86 -0.33 13.20
N ALA A 74 6.53 -1.56 13.62
CA ALA A 74 7.03 -2.75 12.98
C ALA A 74 6.70 -2.63 11.48
N ALA A 75 7.74 -2.66 10.65
CA ALA A 75 7.63 -2.66 9.21
C ALA A 75 6.99 -3.98 8.76
N GLY A 76 5.67 -4.04 8.87
CA GLY A 76 4.83 -5.14 8.45
C GLY A 76 3.41 -4.60 8.44
N GLY A 77 2.88 -4.37 7.24
CA GLY A 77 1.58 -3.76 6.99
C GLY A 77 0.38 -4.61 7.44
N GLY A 78 0.38 -5.06 8.70
CA GLY A 78 -0.81 -5.56 9.36
C GLY A 78 -1.62 -4.39 9.91
N LEU A 79 -2.93 -4.41 9.68
CA LEU A 79 -3.84 -3.49 10.36
C LEU A 79 -3.74 -3.69 11.89
N PRO A 80 -3.98 -2.64 12.71
CA PRO A 80 -4.01 -2.77 14.16
C PRO A 80 -4.98 -3.87 14.58
N GLY A 81 -4.51 -4.85 15.35
CA GLY A 81 -5.32 -5.99 15.84
C GLY A 81 -5.24 -7.27 15.00
N MET A 82 -4.44 -7.33 13.93
CA MET A 82 -4.16 -8.59 13.23
C MET A 82 -3.07 -9.41 13.94
N LEU A 83 -3.30 -10.73 14.03
CA LEU A 83 -2.29 -11.70 14.43
C LEU A 83 -1.10 -11.65 13.46
N PRO A 84 0.15 -11.84 13.93
CA PRO A 84 1.30 -11.89 13.06
C PRO A 84 1.19 -13.04 12.05
N TRP A 85 1.69 -12.80 10.82
CA TRP A 85 1.65 -13.80 9.76
C TRP A 85 2.39 -15.09 10.20
N PRO A 86 1.81 -16.28 9.95
CA PRO A 86 2.43 -17.54 10.39
C PRO A 86 3.76 -17.76 9.69
N LYS A 87 4.79 -18.15 10.46
CA LYS A 87 6.07 -18.61 9.92
C LYS A 87 5.92 -20.05 9.49
N VAL A 88 5.79 -20.28 8.18
CA VAL A 88 5.76 -21.62 7.59
C VAL A 88 7.16 -21.96 7.11
N ASP A 89 7.66 -23.13 7.52
CA ASP A 89 8.90 -23.70 7.00
C ASP A 89 8.58 -24.54 5.76
N PHE A 90 8.90 -23.99 4.58
CA PHE A 90 8.56 -24.59 3.30
C PHE A 90 9.43 -25.80 2.95
N SER A 91 10.61 -25.95 3.57
CA SER A 91 11.51 -27.09 3.32
C SER A 91 10.90 -28.45 3.68
N LYS A 92 9.89 -28.45 4.56
CA LYS A 92 9.12 -29.64 4.95
C LYS A 92 8.28 -30.22 3.82
N PHE A 93 8.04 -29.45 2.75
CA PHE A 93 7.18 -29.85 1.63
C PHE A 93 7.96 -30.19 0.35
N GLY A 94 9.30 -30.06 0.35
CA GLY A 94 10.14 -30.37 -0.80
C GLY A 94 11.37 -29.46 -0.90
N GLU A 95 12.10 -29.58 -2.01
CA GLU A 95 13.21 -28.70 -2.35
C GLU A 95 12.72 -27.27 -2.57
N ILE A 96 13.43 -26.29 -2.02
CA ILE A 96 13.09 -24.88 -2.10
C ILE A 96 14.26 -24.05 -2.61
N GLU A 97 13.93 -22.98 -3.33
CA GLU A 97 14.85 -21.92 -3.73
C GLU A 97 14.31 -20.60 -3.20
N GLU A 98 15.14 -19.86 -2.47
CA GLU A 98 14.81 -18.50 -2.03
C GLU A 98 15.42 -17.49 -2.99
N VAL A 99 14.57 -16.73 -3.68
CA VAL A 99 14.98 -15.67 -4.60
C VAL A 99 14.69 -14.31 -3.97
N GLU A 100 15.73 -13.49 -3.82
CA GLU A 100 15.55 -12.14 -3.29
C GLU A 100 14.80 -11.25 -4.28
N MET A 101 13.74 -10.60 -3.81
CA MET A 101 12.98 -9.65 -4.63
C MET A 101 13.82 -8.45 -5.06
N GLY A 102 13.64 -8.03 -6.31
CA GLY A 102 14.24 -6.80 -6.83
C GLY A 102 13.72 -5.55 -6.14
N ARG A 103 14.50 -4.47 -6.18
CA ARG A 103 14.14 -3.18 -5.56
C ARG A 103 12.77 -2.65 -6.03
N ILE A 104 12.48 -2.75 -7.33
CA ILE A 104 11.20 -2.30 -7.91
C ILE A 104 10.04 -3.10 -7.31
N GLN A 105 10.17 -4.43 -7.19
CA GLN A 105 9.13 -5.28 -6.61
C GLN A 105 8.87 -4.93 -5.13
N LYS A 106 9.93 -4.75 -4.34
CA LYS A 106 9.82 -4.36 -2.92
C LYS A 106 9.09 -3.02 -2.74
N ILE A 107 9.44 -2.00 -3.53
CA ILE A 107 8.83 -0.67 -3.43
C ILE A 107 7.40 -0.67 -3.97
N SER A 108 7.16 -1.29 -5.12
CA SER A 108 5.84 -1.36 -5.74
C SER A 108 4.85 -2.12 -4.86
N GLY A 109 5.26 -3.23 -4.23
CA GLY A 109 4.42 -3.99 -3.32
C GLY A 109 3.88 -3.15 -2.16
N ALA A 110 4.75 -2.39 -1.48
CA ALA A 110 4.35 -1.52 -0.38
C ALA A 110 3.44 -0.35 -0.82
N ASN A 111 3.69 0.23 -1.99
CA ASN A 111 2.87 1.33 -2.51
C ASN A 111 1.49 0.85 -2.97
N LEU A 112 1.42 -0.29 -3.66
CA LEU A 112 0.16 -0.86 -4.14
C LEU A 112 -0.70 -1.35 -2.98
N SER A 113 -0.11 -2.00 -1.96
CA SER A 113 -0.86 -2.45 -0.79
C SER A 113 -1.47 -1.28 -0.01
N ARG A 114 -0.69 -0.20 0.20
CA ARG A 114 -1.20 1.03 0.82
C ARG A 114 -2.38 1.60 0.03
N ASN A 115 -2.24 1.76 -1.29
CA ASN A 115 -3.33 2.30 -2.10
C ASN A 115 -4.58 1.41 -2.04
N TRP A 116 -4.42 0.09 -2.12
CA TRP A 116 -5.51 -0.88 -2.06
C TRP A 116 -6.34 -0.78 -0.77
N VAL A 117 -5.67 -0.57 0.37
CA VAL A 117 -6.33 -0.43 1.67
C VAL A 117 -6.93 0.97 1.88
N MET A 118 -6.25 2.02 1.41
CA MET A 118 -6.62 3.41 1.73
C MET A 118 -7.67 4.00 0.79
N ILE A 119 -7.77 3.52 -0.45
CA ILE A 119 -8.66 4.09 -1.47
C ILE A 119 -9.88 3.17 -1.63
N PRO A 120 -11.11 3.70 -1.49
CA PRO A 120 -12.32 2.94 -1.80
C PRO A 120 -12.47 2.80 -3.32
N HIS A 121 -11.92 1.74 -3.88
CA HIS A 121 -11.94 1.49 -5.32
C HIS A 121 -13.34 1.08 -5.79
N VAL A 122 -13.78 1.66 -6.90
CA VAL A 122 -14.96 1.21 -7.66
C VAL A 122 -14.51 0.88 -9.06
N THR A 123 -14.94 -0.26 -9.59
CA THR A 123 -14.65 -0.70 -10.95
C THR A 123 -15.87 -0.53 -11.84
N HIS A 124 -15.63 -0.03 -13.05
CA HIS A 124 -16.65 0.11 -14.09
C HIS A 124 -16.05 -0.39 -15.41
N PHE A 125 -16.87 -1.08 -16.20
CA PHE A 125 -16.48 -1.64 -17.49
C PHE A 125 -17.45 -1.17 -18.55
N ASP A 126 -16.91 -0.76 -19.68
CA ASP A 126 -17.67 -0.37 -20.86
C ASP A 126 -16.95 -0.86 -22.13
N LYS A 127 -17.63 -0.82 -23.27
CA LYS A 127 -17.08 -1.18 -24.58
C LYS A 127 -17.25 -0.02 -25.55
N THR A 128 -16.23 0.23 -26.34
CA THR A 128 -16.24 1.27 -27.38
C THR A 128 -15.77 0.68 -28.69
N ASP A 129 -16.52 0.93 -29.76
CA ASP A 129 -16.09 0.59 -31.12
C ASP A 129 -14.98 1.55 -31.56
N ILE A 130 -13.87 1.00 -32.04
CA ILE A 130 -12.70 1.74 -32.49
C ILE A 130 -12.43 1.55 -33.99
N THR A 131 -13.40 1.05 -34.76
CA THR A 131 -13.24 0.73 -36.19
C THR A 131 -12.75 1.95 -36.98
N ASP A 132 -13.41 3.09 -36.84
CA ASP A 132 -13.03 4.34 -37.53
C ASP A 132 -11.68 4.88 -37.04
N LEU A 133 -11.41 4.75 -35.73
CA LEU A 133 -10.15 5.15 -35.14
C LEU A 133 -8.98 4.32 -35.70
N GLU A 134 -9.17 3.01 -35.86
CA GLU A 134 -8.17 2.11 -36.40
C GLU A 134 -7.92 2.35 -37.89
N ALA A 135 -8.98 2.63 -38.66
CA ALA A 135 -8.86 3.06 -40.05
C ALA A 135 -8.06 4.37 -40.15
N PHE A 136 -8.41 5.38 -39.34
CA PHE A 136 -7.69 6.65 -39.28
C PHE A 136 -6.22 6.47 -38.87
N ARG A 137 -5.93 5.65 -37.85
CA ARG A 137 -4.57 5.35 -37.40
C ARG A 137 -3.72 4.73 -38.52
N LYS A 138 -4.29 3.81 -39.30
CA LYS A 138 -3.59 3.20 -40.44
C LYS A 138 -3.28 4.24 -41.51
N GLN A 139 -4.26 5.05 -41.88
CA GLN A 139 -4.09 6.16 -42.84
C GLN A 139 -3.00 7.13 -42.39
N GLN A 140 -2.97 7.53 -41.11
CA GLN A 140 -1.94 8.43 -40.56
C GLN A 140 -0.53 7.83 -40.62
N ASN A 141 -0.38 6.51 -40.46
CA ASN A 141 0.92 5.86 -40.63
C ASN A 141 1.37 5.80 -42.10
N GLU A 142 0.45 5.56 -43.03
CA GLU A 142 0.76 5.63 -44.47
C GLU A 142 1.19 7.04 -44.89
N GLU A 143 0.49 8.06 -44.38
CA GLU A 143 0.83 9.46 -44.63
C GLU A 143 2.18 9.85 -44.01
N ALA A 144 2.45 9.39 -42.78
CA ALA A 144 3.76 9.56 -42.14
C ALA A 144 4.89 8.93 -42.97
N ALA A 145 4.68 7.73 -43.51
CA ALA A 145 5.65 7.06 -44.37
C ALA A 145 5.89 7.84 -45.67
N LYS A 146 4.82 8.30 -46.34
CA LYS A 146 4.91 9.13 -47.56
C LYS A 146 5.67 10.43 -47.31
N ARG A 147 5.43 11.07 -46.17
CA ARG A 147 6.11 12.31 -45.74
C ARG A 147 7.47 12.07 -45.09
N LYS A 148 7.91 10.82 -44.96
CA LYS A 148 9.15 10.42 -44.25
C LYS A 148 9.24 11.01 -42.85
N LEU A 149 8.10 11.11 -42.16
CA LEU A 149 8.06 11.45 -40.75
C LEU A 149 8.55 10.24 -39.96
N ASP A 150 9.66 10.39 -39.23
CA ASP A 150 10.19 9.38 -38.31
C ASP A 150 9.30 9.25 -37.06
N VAL A 151 8.08 8.77 -37.25
CA VAL A 151 7.06 8.61 -36.22
C VAL A 151 6.11 7.47 -36.59
N LYS A 152 5.70 6.70 -35.58
CA LYS A 152 4.68 5.66 -35.72
C LYS A 152 3.51 5.92 -34.78
N PHE A 153 2.31 6.02 -35.35
CA PHE A 153 1.09 6.24 -34.59
C PHE A 153 0.50 4.91 -34.09
N THR A 154 0.37 4.80 -32.76
CA THR A 154 -0.22 3.66 -32.05
C THR A 154 -1.59 4.03 -31.47
N PRO A 155 -2.45 3.06 -31.13
CA PRO A 155 -3.74 3.38 -30.49
C PRO A 155 -3.60 4.17 -29.18
N VAL A 156 -2.51 3.94 -28.43
CA VAL A 156 -2.25 4.54 -27.11
C VAL A 156 -2.27 6.07 -27.16
N VAL A 157 -1.71 6.71 -28.18
CA VAL A 157 -1.68 8.18 -28.26
C VAL A 157 -3.06 8.80 -28.46
N PHE A 158 -3.96 8.10 -29.14
CA PHE A 158 -5.35 8.53 -29.30
C PHE A 158 -6.11 8.39 -27.99
N ILE A 159 -5.88 7.28 -27.27
CA ILE A 159 -6.43 7.07 -25.92
C ILE A 159 -5.95 8.17 -24.97
N MET A 160 -4.65 8.52 -25.00
CA MET A 160 -4.10 9.62 -24.21
C MET A 160 -4.80 10.96 -24.51
N LYS A 161 -5.05 11.28 -25.79
CA LYS A 161 -5.79 12.50 -26.16
C LYS A 161 -7.25 12.45 -25.73
N ALA A 162 -7.92 11.31 -25.87
CA ALA A 162 -9.31 11.13 -25.43
C ALA A 162 -9.44 11.29 -23.91
N VAL A 163 -8.56 10.66 -23.13
CA VAL A 163 -8.49 10.81 -21.67
C VAL A 163 -8.20 12.26 -21.28
N ALA A 164 -7.26 12.93 -21.97
CA ALA A 164 -6.96 14.32 -21.69
C ALA A 164 -8.18 15.23 -21.94
N ALA A 165 -8.90 15.04 -23.06
CA ALA A 165 -10.12 15.79 -23.34
C ALA A 165 -11.22 15.54 -22.30
N ALA A 166 -11.39 14.30 -21.83
CA ALA A 166 -12.33 13.97 -20.76
C ALA A 166 -11.95 14.65 -19.43
N LEU A 167 -10.66 14.65 -19.07
CA LEU A 167 -10.15 15.29 -17.87
C LEU A 167 -10.28 16.82 -17.89
N GLU A 168 -10.22 17.45 -19.07
CA GLU A 168 -10.52 18.89 -19.24
C GLU A 168 -11.99 19.19 -18.96
N GLN A 169 -12.89 18.36 -19.50
CA GLN A 169 -14.34 18.52 -19.31
C GLN A 169 -14.80 18.17 -17.89
N MET A 170 -14.04 17.33 -17.19
CA MET A 170 -14.35 16.86 -15.83
C MET A 170 -13.22 17.22 -14.83
N PRO A 171 -13.04 18.50 -14.46
CA PRO A 171 -11.91 18.93 -13.61
C PRO A 171 -11.85 18.25 -12.23
N ARG A 172 -13.01 17.87 -11.68
CA ARG A 172 -13.08 17.14 -10.41
C ARG A 172 -12.48 15.74 -10.52
N PHE A 173 -12.54 15.11 -11.70
CA PHE A 173 -11.89 13.83 -11.98
C PHE A 173 -10.37 14.00 -12.11
N ASN A 174 -9.90 15.15 -12.63
CA ASN A 174 -8.48 15.54 -12.62
C ASN A 174 -8.04 16.21 -11.31
N SER A 175 -8.30 15.58 -10.17
CA SER A 175 -7.96 16.16 -8.85
C SER A 175 -7.22 15.19 -7.94
N SER A 176 -6.84 15.66 -6.76
CA SER A 176 -6.33 14.83 -5.65
C SER A 176 -7.01 15.26 -4.36
N LEU A 177 -7.39 14.29 -3.54
CA LEU A 177 -7.90 14.52 -2.20
C LEU A 177 -6.73 14.83 -1.25
N SER A 178 -6.89 15.81 -0.37
CA SER A 178 -5.94 16.09 0.70
C SER A 178 -5.87 14.95 1.71
N GLU A 179 -4.77 14.87 2.47
CA GLU A 179 -4.53 13.82 3.46
C GLU A 179 -5.63 13.73 4.53
N ASP A 180 -6.22 14.87 4.91
CA ASP A 180 -7.33 14.98 5.86
C ASP A 180 -8.72 14.70 5.24
N GLY A 181 -8.79 14.44 3.94
CA GLY A 181 -10.03 14.21 3.21
C GLY A 181 -10.92 15.45 3.02
N GLN A 182 -10.45 16.65 3.39
CA GLN A 182 -11.30 17.85 3.46
C GLN A 182 -11.26 18.72 2.19
N LYS A 183 -10.23 18.60 1.35
CA LYS A 183 -10.00 19.49 0.21
C LYS A 183 -9.67 18.70 -1.04
N LEU A 184 -10.13 19.21 -2.18
CA LEU A 184 -9.73 18.74 -3.50
C LEU A 184 -8.76 19.72 -4.14
N THR A 185 -7.58 19.21 -4.50
CA THR A 185 -6.61 19.94 -5.32
C THR A 185 -6.96 19.70 -6.79
N LEU A 186 -7.65 20.67 -7.40
CA LEU A 186 -7.98 20.65 -8.83
C LEU A 186 -6.74 21.02 -9.66
N LYS A 187 -6.25 20.09 -10.47
CA LYS A 187 -5.03 20.29 -11.26
C LYS A 187 -5.38 21.08 -12.53
N LYS A 188 -4.59 22.12 -12.82
CA LYS A 188 -4.69 22.93 -14.06
C LYS A 188 -3.80 22.43 -15.19
N TYR A 189 -3.19 21.27 -14.97
CA TYR A 189 -2.37 20.53 -15.91
C TYR A 189 -2.92 19.11 -16.04
N ILE A 190 -2.66 18.46 -17.18
CA ILE A 190 -3.04 17.08 -17.42
C ILE A 190 -1.79 16.29 -17.77
N ASN A 191 -1.34 15.53 -16.78
CA ASN A 191 -0.21 14.63 -16.92
C ASN A 191 -0.76 13.20 -16.87
N ILE A 192 -0.33 12.35 -17.80
CA ILE A 192 -0.79 10.97 -17.89
C ILE A 192 0.40 10.04 -17.70
N GLY A 193 0.33 9.19 -16.68
CA GLY A 193 1.25 8.07 -16.51
C GLY A 193 0.86 6.92 -17.43
N VAL A 194 1.81 6.38 -18.19
CA VAL A 194 1.58 5.19 -19.03
C VAL A 194 2.36 4.03 -18.42
N ALA A 195 1.65 3.00 -17.98
CA ALA A 195 2.27 1.83 -17.39
C ALA A 195 2.92 0.98 -18.48
N VAL A 196 4.24 0.82 -18.42
CA VAL A 196 5.05 0.05 -19.36
C VAL A 196 5.58 -1.19 -18.65
N ASP A 197 5.25 -2.35 -19.19
CA ASP A 197 5.80 -3.62 -18.74
C ASP A 197 7.22 -3.79 -19.25
N THR A 198 8.14 -4.17 -18.36
CA THR A 198 9.56 -4.37 -18.66
C THR A 198 10.06 -5.63 -17.97
N PRO A 199 11.18 -6.22 -18.42
CA PRO A 199 11.75 -7.40 -17.76
C PRO A 199 12.08 -7.20 -16.27
N ASN A 200 12.32 -5.96 -15.83
CA ASN A 200 12.66 -5.64 -14.45
C ASN A 200 11.42 -5.27 -13.59
N GLY A 201 10.22 -5.35 -14.17
CA GLY A 201 8.96 -4.98 -13.54
C GLY A 201 8.28 -3.78 -14.20
N LEU A 202 7.14 -3.38 -13.63
CA LEU A 202 6.32 -2.29 -14.14
C LEU A 202 6.96 -0.93 -13.85
N VAL A 203 7.11 -0.11 -14.88
CA VAL A 203 7.53 1.30 -14.75
C VAL A 203 6.45 2.21 -15.34
N VAL A 204 6.28 3.41 -14.77
CA VAL A 204 5.21 4.34 -15.16
C VAL A 204 5.79 5.72 -15.47
N PRO A 205 6.34 5.93 -16.68
CA PRO A 205 6.73 7.27 -17.13
C PRO A 205 5.52 8.19 -17.28
N VAL A 206 5.75 9.49 -17.07
CA VAL A 206 4.73 10.54 -17.01
C VAL A 206 4.84 11.49 -18.20
N PHE A 207 3.81 11.48 -19.04
CA PHE A 207 3.66 12.41 -20.15
C PHE A 207 3.03 13.69 -19.63
N LYS A 208 3.77 14.79 -19.67
CA LYS A 208 3.31 16.10 -19.17
C LYS A 208 2.48 16.86 -20.19
N ASP A 209 1.48 17.61 -19.73
CA ASP A 209 0.65 18.51 -20.54
C ASP A 209 0.08 17.85 -21.81
N VAL A 210 -0.48 16.64 -21.68
CA VAL A 210 -0.97 15.83 -22.81
C VAL A 210 -2.05 16.55 -23.62
N ASN A 211 -2.85 17.39 -22.96
CA ASN A 211 -3.85 18.22 -23.62
C ASN A 211 -3.24 19.24 -24.60
N LYS A 212 -2.08 19.80 -24.28
CA LYS A 212 -1.39 20.83 -25.09
C LYS A 212 -0.55 20.25 -26.23
N LYS A 213 -0.16 18.98 -26.15
CA LYS A 213 0.67 18.31 -27.17
C LYS A 213 -0.17 17.75 -28.31
N SER A 214 0.38 17.79 -29.52
CA SER A 214 -0.16 17.11 -30.70
C SER A 214 0.03 15.59 -30.64
N ILE A 215 -0.74 14.85 -31.44
CA ILE A 215 -0.62 13.39 -31.53
C ILE A 215 0.77 12.99 -32.03
N THR A 216 1.37 13.78 -32.93
CA THR A 216 2.71 13.54 -33.47
C THR A 216 3.79 13.71 -32.41
N GLU A 217 3.73 14.75 -31.59
CA GLU A 217 4.66 14.96 -30.47
C GLU A 217 4.55 13.83 -29.45
N LEU A 218 3.33 13.49 -29.03
CA LEU A 218 3.08 12.39 -28.10
C LEU A 218 3.57 11.05 -28.64
N SER A 219 3.44 10.81 -29.95
CA SER A 219 3.91 9.58 -30.59
C SER A 219 5.43 9.46 -30.55
N ARG A 220 6.15 10.55 -30.82
CA ARG A 220 7.61 10.59 -30.71
C ARG A 220 8.06 10.41 -29.27
N GLU A 221 7.45 11.13 -28.34
CA GLU A 221 7.75 11.02 -26.90
C GLU A 221 7.51 9.59 -26.40
N LEU A 222 6.39 8.97 -26.80
CA LEU A 222 6.04 7.60 -26.42
C LEU A 222 7.05 6.60 -26.96
N MET A 223 7.51 6.76 -28.21
CA MET A 223 8.55 5.90 -28.78
C MET A 223 9.87 6.01 -28.00
N THR A 224 10.32 7.22 -27.71
CA THR A 224 11.57 7.46 -26.97
C THR A 224 11.50 6.91 -25.56
N ILE A 225 10.44 7.23 -24.83
CA ILE A 225 10.22 6.80 -23.45
C ILE A 225 10.06 5.29 -23.37
N SER A 226 9.28 4.67 -24.26
CA SER A 226 9.08 3.22 -24.27
C SER A 226 10.38 2.45 -24.53
N LYS A 227 11.28 3.01 -25.35
CA LYS A 227 12.62 2.43 -25.57
C LYS A 227 13.47 2.56 -24.31
N LYS A 228 13.53 3.76 -23.71
CA LYS A 228 14.27 3.98 -22.46
C LYS A 228 13.77 3.08 -21.32
N ALA A 229 12.45 2.87 -21.21
CA ALA A 229 11.82 2.00 -20.22
C ALA A 229 12.33 0.57 -20.35
N ARG A 230 12.26 0.00 -21.57
CA ARG A 230 12.75 -1.36 -21.85
C ARG A 230 14.25 -1.51 -21.69
N ASP A 231 15.02 -0.48 -22.01
CA ASP A 231 16.47 -0.43 -21.85
C ASP A 231 16.91 -0.18 -20.39
N GLY A 232 15.99 0.08 -19.45
CA GLY A 232 16.31 0.41 -18.06
C GLY A 232 16.96 1.78 -17.86
N LYS A 233 16.76 2.72 -18.79
CA LYS A 233 17.42 4.04 -18.85
C LYS A 233 16.50 5.22 -18.53
N LEU A 234 15.35 4.96 -17.90
CA LEU A 234 14.47 6.03 -17.42
C LEU A 234 15.14 6.76 -16.24
N THR A 235 15.08 8.08 -16.26
CA THR A 235 15.61 8.91 -15.16
C THR A 235 14.50 9.32 -14.20
N ALA A 236 14.88 9.67 -12.97
CA ALA A 236 13.93 10.16 -11.98
C ALA A 236 13.34 11.51 -12.44
N GLY A 237 12.08 11.51 -12.90
CA GLY A 237 11.38 12.71 -13.39
C GLY A 237 10.84 12.60 -14.82
N GLU A 238 11.22 11.52 -15.53
CA GLU A 238 10.57 11.02 -16.74
C GLU A 238 9.49 9.99 -16.39
#